data_AF-A0A2A2VI09-F1
#
_entry.id   AF-A0A2A2VI09-F1
#
_cell.length_a   1.000
_cell.length_b   1.000
_cell.length_c   1.000
_cell.angle_alpha   90.00
_cell.angle_beta   90.00
_cell.angle_gamma   90.00
#
_symmetry.space_group_name_H-M   'P 1'
#
loop_
_entity.id
_entity.type
_entity.pdbx_description
1 polymer ?
#
loop_
_entity_poly.entity_id
_entity_poly.type
_entity_poly.pdbx_seq_one_letter_code
_entity_poly.pdbx_strand_id
1 'polypeptide(L)'
;MDQVISGQVQPPEAIVSIAFEKAWRFVEKDPVLAHHLKTFLHRRLRALLECSIRTGERNTLHLANEAIRNLRAELASPSKQ
;
A
#
# COMPACT_ATOMS: atom_id res chain seq x y z
N MET A 1 -19.78 -21.08 -29.15
CA MET A 1 -20.17 -19.80 -28.54
C MET A 1 -20.16 -20.01 -27.04
N ASP A 2 -19.69 -19.01 -26.29
CA ASP A 2 -19.78 -18.87 -24.82
C ASP A 2 -18.79 -19.68 -23.96
N GLN A 3 -17.56 -19.16 -23.82
CA GLN A 3 -16.77 -19.41 -22.61
C GLN A 3 -16.58 -18.08 -21.88
N VAL A 4 -17.53 -17.88 -20.95
CA VAL A 4 -17.58 -16.94 -19.83
C VAL A 4 -16.24 -16.28 -19.50
N ILE A 5 -16.27 -14.95 -19.55
CA ILE A 5 -15.26 -14.02 -19.05
C ILE A 5 -14.96 -14.38 -17.59
N SER A 6 -13.92 -15.17 -17.35
CA SER A 6 -13.43 -15.43 -16.00
C SER A 6 -12.70 -14.16 -15.56
N GLY A 7 -13.45 -13.23 -14.96
CA GLY A 7 -12.89 -12.09 -14.27
C GLY A 7 -11.98 -12.61 -13.17
N GLN A 8 -10.70 -12.75 -13.48
CA GLN A 8 -9.63 -13.07 -12.56
C GLN A 8 -9.56 -11.93 -11.55
N VAL A 9 -10.40 -11.98 -10.52
CA VAL A 9 -10.23 -11.15 -9.33
C VAL A 9 -8.94 -11.66 -8.72
N GLN A 10 -7.84 -10.97 -9.01
CA GLN A 10 -6.55 -11.29 -8.42
C GLN A 10 -6.73 -11.45 -6.91
N PRO A 11 -6.14 -12.49 -6.30
CA PRO A 11 -6.29 -12.68 -4.87
C PRO A 11 -5.80 -11.42 -4.15
N PRO A 12 -6.49 -10.97 -3.09
CA PRO A 12 -6.17 -9.73 -2.40
C PRO A 12 -4.68 -9.67 -2.00
N GLU A 13 -4.09 -10.80 -1.65
CA GLU A 13 -2.66 -10.91 -1.34
C GLU A 13 -1.74 -10.59 -2.54
N ALA A 14 -2.10 -10.99 -3.76
CA ALA A 14 -1.33 -10.62 -4.96
C ALA A 14 -1.43 -9.11 -5.23
N ILE A 15 -2.61 -8.52 -5.01
CA ILE A 15 -2.82 -7.07 -5.15
C ILE A 15 -1.97 -6.32 -4.10
N VAL A 16 -1.97 -6.78 -2.83
CA VAL A 16 -1.10 -6.23 -1.78
C VAL A 16 0.35 -6.29 -2.21
N SER A 17 0.86 -7.45 -2.62
CA SER A 17 2.27 -7.60 -2.99
C SER A 17 2.68 -6.67 -4.13
N ILE A 18 1.86 -6.56 -5.19
CA ILE A 18 2.15 -5.68 -6.32
C ILE A 18 2.13 -4.20 -5.90
N ALA A 19 1.10 -3.79 -5.15
CA ALA A 19 0.99 -2.42 -4.65
C ALA A 19 2.13 -2.09 -3.67
N PHE A 20 2.53 -3.08 -2.85
CA PHE A 20 3.62 -2.97 -1.91
C PHE A 20 4.95 -2.73 -2.62
N GLU A 21 5.34 -3.56 -3.59
CA GLU A 21 6.60 -3.38 -4.32
C GLU A 21 6.65 -2.03 -5.04
N LYS A 22 5.51 -1.61 -5.62
CA LYS A 22 5.38 -0.29 -6.25
C LYS A 22 5.59 0.81 -5.22
N ALA A 23 4.90 0.75 -4.09
CA ALA A 23 5.00 1.78 -3.06
C ALA A 23 6.39 1.82 -2.39
N TRP A 24 6.96 0.65 -2.10
CA TRP A 24 8.22 0.51 -1.37
C TRP A 24 9.39 1.21 -2.08
N ARG A 25 9.44 1.16 -3.42
CA ARG A 25 10.43 1.91 -4.22
C ARG A 25 10.39 3.42 -3.99
N PHE A 26 9.23 3.98 -3.67
CA PHE A 26 9.10 5.39 -3.31
C PHE A 26 9.38 5.61 -1.84
N VAL A 27 8.89 4.74 -0.95
CA VAL A 27 9.11 4.84 0.49
C VAL A 27 10.60 4.81 0.84
N GLU A 28 11.40 3.95 0.21
CA GLU A 28 12.86 3.89 0.46
C GLU A 28 13.61 5.13 -0.03
N LYS A 29 13.08 5.84 -1.03
CA LYS A 29 13.70 7.03 -1.61
C LYS A 29 13.14 8.32 -1.03
N ASP A 30 12.11 8.21 -0.20
CA ASP A 30 11.41 9.36 0.35
C ASP A 30 12.18 9.90 1.56
N PRO A 31 12.68 11.15 1.53
CA PRO A 31 13.48 11.69 2.62
C PRO A 31 12.69 11.90 3.92
N VAL A 32 11.36 12.03 3.86
CA VAL A 32 10.51 12.15 5.05
C VAL A 32 10.40 10.79 5.74
N LEU A 33 10.26 9.71 4.96
CA LEU A 33 10.12 8.35 5.46
C LEU A 33 11.47 7.70 5.80
N ALA A 34 12.55 8.05 5.11
CA ALA A 34 13.87 7.42 5.23
C ALA A 34 14.49 7.55 6.63
N HIS A 35 14.06 8.51 7.44
CA HIS A 35 14.50 8.65 8.83
C HIS A 35 13.90 7.58 9.78
N HIS A 36 12.88 6.85 9.34
CA HIS A 36 12.21 5.83 10.14
C HIS A 36 12.77 4.42 9.87
N LEU A 37 12.62 3.54 10.86
CA LEU A 37 13.04 2.14 10.75
C LEU A 37 12.34 1.44 9.58
N LYS A 38 13.12 0.86 8.66
CA LYS A 38 12.59 0.14 7.49
C LYS A 38 11.58 -0.95 7.87
N THR A 39 11.84 -1.69 8.94
CA THR A 39 10.92 -2.74 9.44
C THR A 39 9.58 -2.16 9.89
N PHE A 40 9.57 -0.98 10.51
CA PHE A 40 8.36 -0.25 10.87
C PHE A 40 7.60 0.20 9.62
N LEU A 41 8.27 0.86 8.68
CA LEU A 41 7.68 1.32 7.42
C LEU A 41 7.09 0.15 6.63
N HIS A 42 7.81 -0.97 6.54
CA HIS A 42 7.38 -2.17 5.85
C HIS A 42 6.10 -2.74 6.46
N ARG A 43 6.05 -2.91 7.79
CA ARG A 43 4.86 -3.40 8.50
C ARG A 43 3.68 -2.44 8.33
N ARG A 44 3.91 -1.13 8.44
CA ARG A 44 2.86 -0.13 8.38
C ARG A 44 2.30 0.03 6.97
N LEU A 45 3.16 0.07 5.96
CA LEU A 45 2.76 0.12 4.55
C LEU A 45 1.89 -1.09 4.18
N ARG A 46 2.28 -2.30 4.61
CA ARG A 46 1.47 -3.51 4.40
C ARG A 46 0.09 -3.41 5.05
N ALA A 47 0.03 -2.97 6.31
CA ALA A 47 -1.23 -2.80 7.03
C ALA A 47 -2.18 -1.79 6.34
N LEU A 48 -1.63 -0.69 5.80
CA LEU A 48 -2.40 0.31 5.05
C LEU A 48 -2.99 -0.27 3.76
N LEU A 49 -2.20 -1.06 3.01
CA LEU A 49 -2.66 -1.73 1.80
C LEU A 49 -3.75 -2.77 2.09
N GLU A 50 -3.57 -3.57 3.13
CA GLU A 50 -4.57 -4.55 3.58
C GLU A 50 -5.87 -3.88 4.07
N CYS A 51 -5.78 -2.66 4.60
CA CYS A 51 -6.96 -1.88 4.99
C CYS A 51 -7.72 -1.38 3.75
N SER A 52 -7.02 -0.77 2.79
CA SER A 52 -7.64 -0.25 1.56
C SER A 52 -8.24 -1.36 0.69
N ILE A 53 -7.67 -2.57 0.68
CA ILE A 53 -8.30 -3.69 -0.05
C ILE A 53 -9.60 -4.16 0.63
N ARG A 54 -9.68 -4.08 1.96
CA ARG A 54 -10.92 -4.39 2.70
C ARG A 54 -12.05 -3.42 2.38
N THR A 55 -11.76 -2.18 1.98
CA THR A 55 -12.77 -1.22 1.54
C THR A 55 -13.24 -1.45 0.09
N GLY A 56 -12.63 -2.41 -0.62
CA GLY A 56 -12.99 -2.78 -1.99
C GLY A 56 -12.08 -2.18 -3.06
N GLU A 57 -11.08 -1.39 -2.69
CA GLU A 57 -10.10 -0.86 -3.64
C GLU A 57 -9.23 -1.98 -4.19
N ARG A 58 -9.11 -2.04 -5.52
CA ARG A 58 -8.36 -3.09 -6.24
C ARG A 58 -7.30 -2.51 -7.19
N ASN A 59 -7.28 -1.20 -7.39
CA ASN A 59 -6.30 -0.56 -8.24
C ASN A 59 -4.96 -0.45 -7.50
N THR A 60 -3.98 -1.26 -7.92
CA THR A 60 -2.65 -1.33 -7.29
C THR A 60 -1.90 0.01 -7.27
N LEU A 61 -2.11 0.88 -8.27
CA LEU A 61 -1.49 2.22 -8.27
C LEU A 61 -2.17 3.15 -7.26
N HIS A 62 -3.50 3.09 -7.18
CA HIS A 62 -4.25 3.89 -6.21
C HIS A 62 -3.91 3.46 -4.77
N LEU A 63 -3.91 2.14 -4.51
CA LEU A 63 -3.49 1.54 -3.25
C LEU A 63 -2.07 1.97 -2.85
N ALA A 64 -1.11 1.90 -3.77
CA ALA A 64 0.27 2.30 -3.50
C ALA A 64 0.38 3.78 -3.12
N ASN A 65 -0.24 4.67 -3.92
CA ASN A 65 -0.19 6.11 -3.69
C ASN A 65 -0.88 6.51 -2.38
N GLU A 66 -2.05 5.92 -2.11
CA GLU A 66 -2.81 6.19 -0.90
C GLU A 66 -2.07 5.68 0.34
N ALA A 67 -1.49 4.48 0.28
CA ALA A 67 -0.69 3.93 1.37
C ALA A 67 0.56 4.81 1.66
N ILE A 68 1.26 5.31 0.64
CA ILE A 68 2.38 6.25 0.84
C ILE A 68 1.88 7.55 1.48
N ARG A 69 0.78 8.12 0.99
CA ARG A 69 0.23 9.37 1.51
C ARG A 69 -0.19 9.23 2.98
N ASN A 70 -0.86 8.14 3.32
CA ASN A 70 -1.26 7.84 4.70
C ASN A 70 -0.04 7.60 5.59
N LEU A 71 0.95 6.85 5.11
CA LEU A 71 2.21 6.61 5.84
C LEU A 71 2.95 7.91 6.13
N ARG A 72 3.04 8.82 5.15
CA ARG A 72 3.60 10.16 5.34
C ARG A 72 2.76 10.97 6.33
N ALA A 73 1.44 10.94 6.24
CA ALA A 73 0.57 11.69 7.15
C ALA A 73 0.71 11.21 8.60
N GLU A 74 0.81 9.90 8.84
CA GLU A 74 1.03 9.34 10.17
C GLU A 74 2.38 9.72 10.77
N LEU A 75 3.42 9.87 9.95
CA LEU A 75 4.78 10.15 10.40
C LEU A 75 5.15 11.64 10.41
N ALA A 76 4.57 12.43 9.51
CA ALA A 76 4.74 13.88 9.45
C ALA A 76 3.88 14.62 10.47
N SER A 77 2.79 13.98 10.94
CA SER A 77 2.03 14.49 12.07
C SER A 77 2.74 14.05 13.35
N PRO A 78 3.33 14.95 14.15
CA PRO A 78 3.68 14.61 15.51
C PRO A 78 2.36 14.35 16.22
N SER A 79 1.95 13.09 16.27
CA SER A 79 0.73 12.70 16.96
C SER A 79 1.00 12.82 18.44
N LYS A 80 0.90 14.07 18.92
CA LYS A 80 0.26 14.51 20.16
C LYS A 80 -0.05 13.33 21.09
N GLN A 81 0.96 12.94 21.87
CA GLN A 81 0.76 12.36 23.19
C GLN A 81 0.85 13.49 24.20
#